data_AF-A0A1H7CKA6-F1
#
_entry.id   AF-A0A1H7CKA6-F1
#
_cell.length_a   1.000
_cell.length_b   1.000
_cell.length_c   1.000
_cell.angle_alpha   90.00
_cell.angle_beta   90.00
_cell.angle_gamma   90.00
#
_symmetry.space_group_name_H-M   'P 1'
#
loop_
_entity.id
_entity.type
_entity.pdbx_description
1 polymer ?
#
loop_
_entity_poly.entity_id
_entity_poly.type
_entity_poly.pdbx_seq_one_letter_code
_entity_poly.pdbx_strand_id
1 'polypeptide(L)'
;MHEVEMGDRIANWRAIAHLDGPQAEKARIQLAKIPDLSDYEFGFYRAFGDLSTERPIGMAAGPIPRSAIVAYADEAEMDWTDSAILLRVIRAVDTAYMQAVAKQRGGGGT
;
A
#
# COMPACT_ATOMS: atom_id res chain seq x y z
N MET A 1 12.60 -2.08 -2.71
CA MET A 1 13.42 -2.24 -1.48
C MET A 1 13.04 -1.24 -0.38
N HIS A 2 12.43 -0.07 -0.66
CA HIS A 2 11.95 0.88 0.38
C HIS A 2 10.57 0.55 1.02
N GLU A 3 9.70 -0.23 0.38
CA GLU A 3 8.43 -0.67 1.03
C GLU A 3 8.69 -1.60 2.21
N VAL A 4 9.71 -2.47 2.08
CA VAL A 4 10.20 -3.31 3.17
C VAL A 4 10.71 -2.42 4.31
N GLU A 5 11.47 -1.36 4.02
CA GLU A 5 11.94 -0.44 5.06
C GLU A 5 10.83 0.32 5.80
N MET A 6 9.71 0.66 5.15
CA MET A 6 8.61 1.34 5.85
C MET A 6 7.80 0.35 6.70
N GLY A 7 7.56 -0.86 6.20
CA GLY A 7 6.97 -1.96 6.98
C GLY A 7 7.83 -2.32 8.19
N ASP A 8 9.14 -2.44 7.99
CA ASP A 8 10.12 -2.70 9.05
C ASP A 8 10.17 -1.54 10.06
N ARG A 9 10.07 -0.29 9.61
CA ARG A 9 9.98 0.88 10.50
C ARG A 9 8.71 0.86 11.35
N ILE A 10 7.55 0.51 10.78
CA ILE A 10 6.29 0.41 11.53
C ILE A 10 6.34 -0.75 12.52
N ALA A 11 6.85 -1.91 12.11
CA ALA A 11 7.03 -3.07 13.00
C ALA A 11 7.98 -2.73 14.16
N ASN A 12 9.08 -2.04 13.86
CA ASN A 12 10.02 -1.55 14.86
C ASN A 12 9.36 -0.52 15.80
N TRP A 13 8.60 0.45 15.27
CA TRP A 13 7.87 1.39 16.10
C TRP A 13 6.85 0.69 17.02
N ARG A 14 6.14 -0.33 16.53
CA ARG A 14 5.24 -1.14 17.38
C ARG A 14 6.00 -1.84 18.50
N ALA A 15 7.15 -2.45 18.20
CA ALA A 15 7.96 -3.13 19.21
C ALA A 15 8.46 -2.18 20.32
N ILE A 16 8.83 -0.94 19.96
CA ILE A 16 9.39 0.04 20.91
C ILE A 16 8.28 0.83 21.64
N ALA A 17 7.08 0.98 21.08
CA ALA A 17 6.01 1.83 21.62
C ALA A 17 5.50 1.41 23.01
N HIS A 18 5.72 0.15 23.39
CA HIS A 18 5.38 -0.41 24.70
C HIS A 18 6.45 -0.16 25.78
N LEU A 19 7.65 0.30 25.39
CA LEU A 19 8.74 0.60 26.31
C LEU A 19 8.59 2.01 26.89
N ASP A 20 9.45 2.34 27.86
CA ASP A 20 9.55 3.67 28.44
C ASP A 20 10.64 4.52 27.76
N GLY A 21 10.49 5.84 27.82
CA GLY A 21 11.49 6.81 27.41
C GLY A 21 11.24 7.50 26.06
N PRO A 22 12.17 8.39 25.64
CA PRO A 22 11.95 9.33 24.53
C PRO A 22 11.73 8.66 23.16
N GLN A 23 12.23 7.42 23.00
CA GLN A 23 12.13 6.67 21.75
C GLN A 23 10.76 6.00 21.61
N ALA A 24 10.20 5.49 22.71
CA ALA A 24 8.84 4.97 22.75
C ALA A 24 7.80 6.07 22.48
N GLU A 25 8.02 7.27 23.03
CA GLU A 25 7.13 8.41 22.78
C GLU A 25 7.14 8.83 21.31
N LYS A 26 8.32 8.91 20.69
CA LYS A 26 8.43 9.14 19.25
C LYS A 26 7.71 8.06 18.44
N ALA A 27 7.85 6.78 18.82
CA ALA A 27 7.17 5.68 18.15
C ALA A 27 5.65 5.81 18.23
N ARG A 28 5.09 6.12 19.42
CA ARG A 28 3.65 6.35 19.60
C ARG A 28 3.13 7.50 18.73
N ILE A 29 3.87 8.62 18.67
CA ILE A 29 3.51 9.77 17.82
C ILE A 29 3.48 9.39 16.33
N GLN A 30 4.41 8.56 15.85
CA GLN A 30 4.39 8.13 14.46
C GLN A 30 3.29 7.10 14.20
N LEU A 31 3.07 6.14 15.11
CA LEU A 31 1.98 5.16 15.02
C LEU A 31 0.61 5.83 15.00
N ALA A 32 0.41 6.90 15.77
CA ALA A 32 -0.84 7.66 15.80
C ALA A 32 -1.16 8.37 14.47
N LYS A 33 -0.18 8.54 13.58
CA LYS A 33 -0.40 9.10 12.22
C LYS A 33 -0.80 8.04 11.21
N ILE A 34 -0.64 6.76 11.55
CA ILE A 34 -1.04 5.65 10.70
C ILE A 34 -2.56 5.52 10.87
N PRO A 35 -3.35 5.62 9.79
CA PRO A 35 -4.77 5.41 9.88
C PRO A 35 -5.04 3.98 10.34
N ASP A 36 -5.96 3.84 11.29
CA ASP A 36 -6.48 2.52 11.65
C ASP A 36 -7.34 2.04 10.49
N LEU A 37 -7.03 0.88 9.94
CA LEU A 37 -7.77 0.30 8.83
C LEU A 37 -8.75 -0.72 9.41
N SER A 38 -10.03 -0.57 9.08
CA SER A 38 -11.01 -1.62 9.30
C SER A 38 -10.64 -2.89 8.52
N ASP A 39 -11.20 -4.04 8.90
CA ASP A 39 -10.99 -5.30 8.18
C ASP A 39 -11.34 -5.18 6.68
N TYR A 40 -12.36 -4.38 6.36
CA TYR A 40 -12.77 -4.08 4.99
C TYR A 40 -11.67 -3.31 4.22
N GLU A 41 -11.12 -2.24 4.82
CA GLU A 41 -10.05 -1.46 4.20
C GLU A 41 -8.73 -2.23 4.13
N PHE A 42 -8.46 -3.09 5.11
CA PHE A 42 -7.33 -4.01 5.10
C PHE A 42 -7.42 -5.00 3.92
N GLY A 43 -8.64 -5.41 3.56
CA GLY A 43 -8.90 -6.19 2.35
C GLY A 43 -8.38 -5.51 1.07
N PHE A 44 -8.61 -4.21 0.92
CA PHE A 44 -8.09 -3.44 -0.22
C PHE A 44 -6.56 -3.28 -0.19
N TYR A 45 -5.98 -3.09 1.00
CA TYR A 45 -4.54 -3.02 1.16
C TYR A 45 -3.86 -4.33 0.73
N ARG A 46 -4.42 -5.47 1.15
CA ARG A 46 -3.91 -6.79 0.73
C ARG A 46 -4.06 -6.99 -0.78
N ALA A 47 -5.25 -6.68 -1.33
CA ALA A 47 -5.48 -6.79 -2.76
C ALA A 47 -4.51 -5.93 -3.58
N PHE A 48 -4.17 -4.72 -3.12
CA PHE A 48 -3.16 -3.90 -3.77
C PHE A 48 -1.77 -4.55 -3.77
N GLY A 49 -1.38 -5.18 -2.66
CA GLY A 49 -0.12 -5.92 -2.56
C GLY A 49 -0.06 -7.10 -3.54
N ASP A 50 -1.12 -7.91 -3.57
CA ASP A 50 -1.22 -9.08 -4.45
C ASP A 50 -1.23 -8.65 -5.93
N LEU A 51 -2.05 -7.65 -6.29
CA LEU A 51 -2.15 -7.14 -7.66
C LEU A 51 -0.91 -6.37 -8.14
N SER A 52 -0.03 -5.95 -7.23
CA SER A 52 1.20 -5.24 -7.59
C SER A 52 2.19 -6.12 -8.35
N THR A 53 2.11 -7.45 -8.22
CA THR A 53 2.93 -8.39 -9.01
C THR A 53 2.50 -8.46 -10.47
N GLU A 54 1.25 -8.13 -10.77
CA GLU A 54 0.68 -8.12 -12.12
C GLU A 54 1.04 -6.85 -12.92
N ARG A 55 1.82 -5.95 -12.30
CA ARG A 55 2.22 -4.70 -12.94
C ARG A 55 3.15 -4.99 -14.13
N PRO A 56 2.94 -4.35 -15.29
CA PRO A 56 3.86 -4.47 -16.42
C PRO A 56 5.28 -4.02 -16.03
N ILE A 57 6.26 -4.91 -16.26
CA ILE A 57 7.69 -4.64 -16.06
C ILE A 57 8.30 -4.32 -17.43
N GLY A 58 8.94 -3.15 -17.56
CA GLY A 58 9.50 -2.66 -18.83
C GLY A 58 10.15 -1.29 -18.70
N MET A 59 10.29 -0.54 -19.81
CA MET A 59 10.93 0.79 -19.82
C MET A 59 10.27 1.82 -18.89
N ALA A 60 8.97 1.65 -18.63
CA ALA A 60 8.25 2.38 -17.58
C ALA A 60 7.27 1.41 -16.91
N ALA A 61 7.22 1.44 -15.57
CA ALA A 61 6.21 0.72 -14.83
C ALA A 61 4.83 1.30 -15.18
N GLY A 62 3.92 0.46 -15.66
CA GLY A 62 2.55 0.85 -16.00
C GLY A 62 1.62 0.77 -14.78
N PRO A 63 0.36 1.22 -14.90
CA PRO A 63 -0.64 0.96 -13.88
C PRO A 63 -1.00 -0.53 -13.84
N ILE A 64 -1.57 -0.99 -12.73
CA ILE A 64 -2.09 -2.36 -12.59
C ILE A 64 -3.16 -2.60 -13.68
N PRO A 65 -3.11 -3.70 -14.44
CA PRO A 65 -4.08 -3.96 -15.51
C PRO A 65 -5.51 -4.07 -14.96
N ARG A 66 -6.50 -3.52 -15.68
CA ARG A 66 -7.92 -3.61 -15.26
C ARG A 66 -8.38 -5.06 -15.21
N SER A 67 -7.95 -5.87 -16.18
CA SER A 67 -8.27 -7.30 -16.23
C SER A 67 -7.80 -8.05 -14.99
N ALA A 68 -6.62 -7.74 -14.46
CA ALA A 68 -6.12 -8.36 -13.23
C ALA A 68 -6.99 -8.00 -12.02
N ILE A 69 -7.44 -6.74 -11.91
CA ILE A 69 -8.31 -6.30 -10.81
C ILE A 69 -9.68 -6.99 -10.90
N VAL A 70 -10.22 -7.14 -12.11
CA VAL A 70 -11.49 -7.87 -12.33
C VAL A 70 -11.33 -9.34 -11.99
N ALA A 71 -10.26 -9.99 -12.46
CA ALA A 71 -9.98 -11.39 -12.16
C ALA A 71 -9.84 -11.63 -10.64
N TYR A 72 -9.15 -10.74 -9.92
CA TYR A 72 -9.05 -10.82 -8.46
C TYR A 72 -10.41 -10.70 -7.77
N ALA A 73 -11.28 -9.80 -8.26
CA ALA A 73 -12.63 -9.65 -7.73
C ALA A 73 -13.48 -10.92 -7.95
N ASP A 74 -13.37 -11.50 -9.15
CA ASP A 74 -14.05 -12.75 -9.51
C ASP A 74 -13.54 -13.93 -8.67
N GLU A 75 -12.23 -14.05 -8.47
CA GLU A 75 -11.60 -15.08 -7.62
C GLU A 75 -11.96 -14.94 -6.14
N ALA A 76 -12.17 -13.72 -5.67
CA ALA A 76 -12.62 -13.43 -4.31
C ALA A 76 -14.15 -13.53 -4.14
N GLU A 77 -14.88 -13.95 -5.18
CA GLU A 77 -16.34 -14.08 -5.20
C GLU A 77 -17.06 -12.78 -4.78
N MET A 78 -16.48 -11.62 -5.11
CA MET A 78 -17.06 -10.32 -4.78
C MET A 78 -18.33 -10.06 -5.58
N ASP A 79 -19.30 -9.41 -4.96
CA ASP A 79 -20.46 -8.95 -5.70
C ASP A 79 -20.08 -7.79 -6.66
N TRP A 80 -21.03 -7.41 -7.52
CA TRP A 80 -20.80 -6.35 -8.50
C TRP A 80 -20.46 -4.99 -7.85
N THR A 81 -21.03 -4.70 -6.68
CA THR A 81 -20.82 -3.44 -5.97
C THR A 81 -19.41 -3.40 -5.38
N ASP A 82 -19.02 -4.44 -4.66
CA ASP A 82 -17.68 -4.57 -4.08
C ASP A 82 -16.61 -4.64 -5.15
N SER A 83 -16.86 -5.33 -6.27
CA SER A 83 -15.96 -5.34 -7.43
C SER A 83 -15.72 -3.94 -8.00
N ALA A 84 -16.80 -3.13 -8.10
CA ALA A 84 -16.69 -1.74 -8.56
C ALA A 84 -15.94 -0.86 -7.56
N ILE A 85 -16.15 -1.06 -6.25
CA ILE A 85 -15.42 -0.37 -5.19
C ILE A 85 -13.94 -0.75 -5.23
N LEU A 86 -13.61 -2.04 -5.27
CA LEU A 86 -12.24 -2.55 -5.39
C LEU A 86 -11.53 -1.89 -6.58
N LEU A 87 -12.16 -1.90 -7.76
CA LEU A 87 -11.58 -1.28 -8.96
C LEU A 87 -11.25 0.19 -8.72
N ARG A 88 -12.16 0.96 -8.12
CA ARG A 88 -11.95 2.37 -7.84
C ARG A 88 -10.84 2.61 -6.82
N VAL A 89 -10.82 1.83 -5.73
CA VAL A 89 -9.83 1.96 -4.66
C VAL A 89 -8.43 1.58 -5.17
N ILE A 90 -8.29 0.42 -5.82
CA ILE A 90 -7.00 -0.02 -6.37
C ILE A 90 -6.47 1.00 -7.37
N ARG A 91 -7.31 1.58 -8.23
CA ARG A 91 -6.87 2.65 -9.16
C ARG A 91 -6.35 3.89 -8.45
N ALA A 92 -7.02 4.33 -7.39
CA ALA A 92 -6.60 5.50 -6.62
C ALA A 92 -5.27 5.24 -5.90
N VAL A 93 -5.14 4.09 -5.23
CA VAL A 93 -3.93 3.68 -4.52
C VAL A 93 -2.76 3.50 -5.49
N ASP A 94 -2.99 2.82 -6.62
CA ASP A 94 -2.00 2.59 -7.66
C ASP A 94 -1.46 3.90 -8.26
N THR A 95 -2.35 4.86 -8.51
CA THR A 95 -1.97 6.19 -9.00
C THR A 95 -1.08 6.91 -7.98
N ALA A 96 -1.47 6.91 -6.71
CA ALA A 96 -0.70 7.55 -5.64
C ALA A 96 0.67 6.89 -5.44
N TYR A 97 0.72 5.55 -5.48
CA TYR A 97 1.96 4.78 -5.41
C TYR A 97 2.91 5.15 -6.55
N MET A 98 2.42 5.15 -7.79
CA MET A 98 3.21 5.48 -8.96
C MET A 98 3.78 6.90 -8.92
N GLN A 99 2.99 7.87 -8.43
CA GLN A 99 3.46 9.24 -8.20
C GLN A 99 4.56 9.30 -7.12
N ALA A 100 4.40 8.56 -6.02
CA ALA A 100 5.40 8.50 -4.95
C ALA A 100 6.71 7.88 -5.44
N VAL A 101 6.65 6.78 -6.20
CA VAL A 101 7.81 6.11 -6.80
C VAL A 101 8.51 7.02 -7.82
N ALA A 102 7.74 7.70 -8.68
CA ALA A 102 8.30 8.65 -9.64
C ALA A 102 9.03 9.81 -8.96
N LYS A 103 8.45 10.36 -7.89
CA LYS A 103 9.08 11.42 -7.08
C LYS A 103 10.41 10.96 -6.46
N GLN A 104 10.49 9.72 -5.98
CA GLN A 104 11.73 9.18 -5.43
C GLN A 104 12.82 9.00 -6.49
N ARG A 105 12.44 8.57 -7.71
CA ARG A 105 13.39 8.37 -8.82
C ARG A 105 13.88 9.68 -9.44
N GLY A 106 13.04 10.73 -9.46
CA GLY A 106 13.39 12.05 -9.97
C GLY A 106 14.28 12.90 -9.03
N GLY A 107 14.45 12.50 -7.76
CA GLY A 107 15.24 13.22 -6.77
C GLY A 107 16.74 12.90 -6.76
N GLY A 108 17.23 12.08 -7.69
CA GLY A 108 18.63 11.62 -7.75
C GLY A 108 19.49 12.22 -8.87
N GLY A 109 19.07 13.36 -9.45
CA GLY A 109 19.83 14.06 -10.50
C GLY A 109 20.39 15.39 -10.01
N THR A 110 21.61 15.36 -9.49
CA THR A 110 22.53 16.52 -9.38
C THR A 110 23.88 16.09 -9.94
#